data_AF-A0A6J6WLG3-F1
#
_entry.id   AF-A0A6J6WLG3-F1
#
_cell.length_a   1.000
_cell.length_b   1.000
_cell.length_c   1.000
_cell.angle_alpha   90.00
_cell.angle_beta   90.00
_cell.angle_gamma   90.00
#
_symmetry.space_group_name_H-M   'P 1'
#
loop_
_entity.id
_entity.type
_entity.pdbx_description
1 polymer ?
#
loop_
_entity_poly.entity_id
_entity_poly.type
_entity_poly.pdbx_seq_one_letter_code
_entity_poly.pdbx_strand_id
1 'polypeptide(L)'
;MEVISDQGLSQEASARGTEATARGDYTNFESEALVRDATIRTPGSLGVLTLAGLNIKGRALSPVSINTGDGCVEPSTRNVRSALYPLTRPSFLFVSKQAVADSPALKAFVDLMLDPSTTPAIKRSGGILPTQAEATEVRQTWASAVAKAGSEK
;
A
#
# COMPACT_ATOMS: atom_id res chain seq x y z
N MET A 1 -14.17 4.97 9.98
CA MET A 1 -14.74 5.64 8.80
C MET A 1 -14.60 7.16 8.99
N GLU A 2 -13.37 7.61 9.25
CA GLU A 2 -13.07 8.99 9.69
C GLU A 2 -11.66 9.43 9.21
N VAL A 3 -10.87 8.50 8.66
CA VAL A 3 -9.45 8.72 8.38
C VAL A 3 -9.23 9.45 7.05
N ILE A 4 -10.18 9.39 6.11
CA ILE A 4 -10.08 10.08 4.82
C ILE A 4 -10.74 11.47 4.84
N SER A 5 -11.78 11.69 5.65
CA SER A 5 -12.58 12.92 5.55
C SER A 5 -11.90 14.15 6.13
N ASP A 6 -11.37 14.10 7.36
CA ASP A 6 -10.92 15.33 8.02
C ASP A 6 -9.43 15.62 7.81
N GLN A 7 -8.54 14.63 7.98
CA GLN A 7 -7.11 14.89 7.88
C GLN A 7 -6.59 14.83 6.43
N GLY A 8 -7.12 13.92 5.62
CA GLY A 8 -6.66 13.70 4.25
C GLY A 8 -7.02 14.83 3.27
N LEU A 9 -8.15 15.50 3.47
CA LEU A 9 -8.64 16.55 2.57
C LEU A 9 -8.28 17.96 3.03
N SER A 10 -7.82 18.14 4.27
CA SER A 10 -7.59 19.45 4.89
C SER A 10 -6.67 20.37 4.08
N GLN A 11 -5.50 19.86 3.64
CA GLN A 11 -4.53 20.65 2.86
C GLN A 11 -5.12 21.08 1.51
N GLU A 12 -5.76 20.13 0.85
CA GLU A 12 -6.35 20.31 -0.48
C GLU A 12 -7.57 21.23 -0.45
N ALA A 13 -8.39 21.13 0.59
CA ALA A 13 -9.54 22.00 0.83
C ALA A 13 -9.10 23.44 1.13
N SER A 14 -8.06 23.61 1.96
CA SER A 14 -7.45 24.91 2.24
C SER A 14 -6.91 25.57 0.95
N ALA A 15 -6.17 24.82 0.12
CA ALA A 15 -5.67 25.31 -1.16
C ALA A 15 -6.79 25.73 -2.13
N ARG A 16 -7.96 25.08 -2.06
CA ARG A 16 -9.14 25.40 -2.87
C ARG A 16 -10.08 26.43 -2.26
N GLY A 17 -9.87 26.82 -0.99
CA GLY A 17 -10.80 27.68 -0.24
C GLY A 17 -12.16 27.03 0.01
N THR A 18 -12.22 25.71 0.11
CA THR A 18 -13.45 24.93 0.36
C THR A 18 -13.40 24.26 1.72
N GLU A 19 -14.54 23.77 2.21
CA GLU A 19 -14.57 22.87 3.36
C GLU A 19 -13.88 21.53 3.03
N ALA A 20 -13.35 20.86 4.05
CA ALA A 20 -12.69 19.56 3.95
C ALA A 20 -13.70 18.42 3.83
N THR A 21 -14.62 18.53 2.86
CA THR A 21 -15.65 17.53 2.61
C THR A 21 -15.32 16.74 1.35
N ALA A 22 -15.63 15.44 1.38
CA ALA A 22 -15.62 14.64 0.16
C ALA A 22 -16.64 15.19 -0.86
N ARG A 23 -16.41 14.93 -2.15
CA ARG A 23 -17.38 15.27 -3.19
C ARG A 23 -18.69 14.49 -2.98
N GLY A 24 -19.82 15.06 -3.40
CA GLY A 24 -21.13 14.41 -3.29
C GLY A 24 -21.28 13.10 -4.07
N ASP A 25 -20.39 12.84 -5.03
CA ASP A 25 -20.31 11.61 -5.82
C ASP A 25 -19.24 10.62 -5.34
N TYR A 26 -18.59 10.89 -4.19
CA TYR A 26 -17.69 9.93 -3.57
C TYR A 26 -18.47 8.78 -2.93
N THR A 27 -18.10 7.55 -3.27
CA THR A 27 -18.60 6.34 -2.61
C THR A 27 -17.42 5.57 -2.05
N ASN A 28 -17.52 5.15 -0.79
CA ASN A 28 -16.55 4.27 -0.16
C ASN A 28 -17.04 2.82 -0.20
N PHE A 29 -16.10 1.87 -0.36
CA PHE A 29 -16.38 0.44 -0.37
C PHE A 29 -15.44 -0.28 0.60
N GLU A 30 -15.90 -1.34 1.27
CA GLU A 30 -15.06 -2.08 2.22
C GLU A 30 -13.94 -2.92 1.57
N SER A 31 -13.98 -3.14 0.25
CA SER A 31 -12.98 -3.96 -0.44
C SER A 31 -12.63 -3.43 -1.83
N GLU A 32 -11.38 -3.71 -2.25
CA GLU A 32 -10.89 -3.36 -3.58
C GLU A 32 -11.73 -4.03 -4.69
N ALA A 33 -12.21 -5.26 -4.48
CA ALA A 33 -13.05 -5.94 -5.45
C ALA A 33 -14.36 -5.17 -5.73
N LEU A 34 -14.98 -4.60 -4.69
CA LEU A 34 -16.17 -3.77 -4.84
C LEU A 34 -15.87 -2.44 -5.55
N VAL A 35 -14.75 -1.79 -5.23
CA VAL A 35 -14.28 -0.59 -5.95
C VAL A 35 -14.13 -0.90 -7.44
N ARG A 36 -13.43 -2.00 -7.76
CA ARG A 36 -13.20 -2.45 -9.13
C ARG A 36 -14.52 -2.68 -9.85
N ASP A 37 -15.41 -3.48 -9.27
CA ASP A 37 -16.65 -3.87 -9.93
C ASP A 37 -17.59 -2.66 -10.11
N ALA A 38 -17.62 -1.73 -9.16
CA ALA A 38 -18.35 -0.46 -9.29
C ALA A 38 -17.75 0.43 -10.40
N THR A 39 -16.42 0.49 -10.51
CA THR A 39 -15.72 1.26 -11.54
C THR A 39 -16.02 0.70 -12.93
N ILE A 40 -15.98 -0.62 -13.10
CA ILE A 40 -16.31 -1.30 -14.36
C ILE A 40 -17.77 -1.05 -14.78
N ARG A 41 -18.71 -1.08 -13.82
CA ARG A 41 -20.14 -0.88 -14.10
C ARG A 41 -20.53 0.56 -14.41
N THR A 42 -19.68 1.53 -14.08
CA THR A 42 -20.01 2.96 -14.17
C THR A 42 -19.04 3.65 -15.12
N PRO A 43 -19.36 3.75 -16.43
CA PRO A 43 -18.50 4.42 -17.41
C PRO A 43 -18.15 5.85 -16.98
N GLY A 44 -16.87 6.20 -17.07
CA GLY A 44 -16.35 7.52 -16.68
C GLY A 44 -16.08 7.70 -15.19
N SER A 45 -16.38 6.71 -14.35
CA SER A 45 -16.00 6.74 -12.93
C SER A 45 -14.49 6.52 -12.72
N LEU A 46 -13.99 6.95 -11.56
CA LEU A 46 -12.63 6.73 -11.11
C LEU A 46 -12.62 5.81 -9.89
N GLY A 47 -11.78 4.78 -9.94
CA GLY A 47 -11.53 3.88 -8.82
C GLY A 47 -10.06 3.90 -8.42
N VAL A 48 -9.77 3.86 -7.13
CA VAL A 48 -8.41 3.73 -6.60
C VAL A 48 -8.17 2.25 -6.28
N LEU A 49 -7.23 1.64 -6.99
CA LEU A 49 -6.90 0.21 -6.89
C LEU A 49 -5.39 0.05 -6.71
N THR A 50 -4.96 -1.06 -6.12
CA THR A 50 -3.55 -1.49 -6.18
C THR A 50 -3.16 -1.85 -7.61
N LEU A 51 -1.85 -1.77 -7.91
CA LEU A 51 -1.33 -2.20 -9.21
C LEU A 51 -1.64 -3.67 -9.51
N ALA A 52 -1.66 -4.53 -8.49
CA ALA A 52 -2.06 -5.93 -8.63
C ALA A 52 -3.53 -6.07 -9.07
N GLY A 53 -4.42 -5.25 -8.51
CA GLY A 53 -5.84 -5.20 -8.87
C GLY A 53 -6.11 -4.73 -10.30
N LEU A 54 -5.17 -4.02 -10.95
CA LEU A 54 -5.26 -3.63 -12.35
C LEU A 54 -4.91 -4.77 -13.34
N ASN A 55 -4.11 -5.75 -12.90
CA ASN A 55 -3.61 -6.85 -13.75
C ASN A 55 -4.64 -7.98 -13.95
N ILE A 56 -5.92 -7.63 -14.12
CA ILE A 56 -6.99 -8.60 -14.35
C ILE A 56 -7.10 -8.87 -15.85
N LYS A 57 -7.15 -10.15 -16.21
CA LYS A 57 -7.34 -10.60 -17.60
C LYS A 57 -8.67 -10.04 -18.14
N GLY A 58 -8.60 -9.21 -19.17
CA GLY A 58 -9.76 -8.55 -19.78
C GLY A 58 -9.76 -7.05 -19.48
N ARG A 59 -9.59 -6.24 -20.53
CA ARG A 59 -9.32 -4.79 -20.50
C ARG A 59 -10.53 -3.94 -20.08
N ALA A 60 -11.15 -4.22 -18.93
CA ALA A 60 -12.31 -3.47 -18.45
C ALA A 60 -11.94 -2.14 -17.76
N LEU A 61 -10.68 -1.97 -17.37
CA LEU A 61 -10.17 -0.77 -16.71
C LEU A 61 -9.01 -0.17 -17.49
N SER A 62 -8.98 1.17 -17.53
CA SER A 62 -7.88 1.94 -18.11
C SER A 62 -7.03 2.54 -16.99
N PRO A 63 -5.75 2.15 -16.85
CA PRO A 63 -4.85 2.78 -15.89
C PRO A 63 -4.65 4.26 -16.21
N VAL A 64 -4.53 5.10 -15.17
CA VAL A 64 -4.31 6.54 -15.32
C VAL A 64 -2.83 6.87 -15.14
N SER A 65 -2.22 7.41 -16.19
CA SER A 65 -0.90 8.03 -16.10
C SER A 65 -1.00 9.38 -15.40
N ILE A 66 -0.07 9.67 -14.50
CA ILE A 66 -0.06 10.91 -13.72
C ILE A 66 1.14 11.75 -14.11
N ASN A 67 0.90 13.04 -14.33
CA ASN A 67 1.95 14.03 -14.59
C ASN A 67 2.11 14.95 -13.37
N THR A 68 3.33 15.03 -12.85
CA THR A 68 3.71 15.90 -11.72
C THR A 68 4.65 17.03 -12.12
N GLY A 69 4.86 17.26 -13.42
CA GLY A 69 5.73 18.31 -13.98
C GLY A 69 6.63 17.81 -15.10
N ASP A 70 7.03 16.54 -15.07
CA ASP A 70 8.04 15.95 -15.98
C ASP A 70 7.43 15.00 -17.03
N GLY A 71 6.14 15.13 -17.28
CA GLY A 71 5.38 14.29 -18.20
C GLY A 71 4.63 13.15 -17.51
N CYS A 72 3.80 12.45 -18.29
CA CYS A 72 2.93 11.41 -17.77
C CYS A 72 3.71 10.12 -17.46
N VAL A 73 3.58 9.62 -16.23
CA VAL A 73 4.13 8.33 -15.79
C VAL A 73 3.01 7.31 -15.64
N GLU A 74 3.11 6.19 -16.36
CA GLU A 74 2.16 5.07 -16.26
C GLU A 74 2.34 4.26 -14.96
N PRO A 75 1.27 3.68 -14.39
CA PRO A 75 1.37 2.75 -13.27
C PRO A 75 1.88 1.39 -13.76
N SER A 76 3.19 1.15 -13.67
CA SER A 76 3.82 -0.12 -14.02
C SER A 76 4.67 -0.63 -12.86
N THR A 77 4.95 -1.93 -12.82
CA THR A 77 5.84 -2.51 -11.80
C THR A 77 7.20 -1.82 -11.78
N ARG A 78 7.71 -1.43 -12.97
CA ARG A 78 8.97 -0.66 -13.08
C ARG A 78 8.84 0.69 -12.39
N ASN A 79 7.84 1.48 -12.74
CA ASN A 79 7.68 2.85 -12.23
C ASN A 79 7.33 2.87 -10.74
N VAL A 80 6.58 1.88 -10.24
CA VAL A 80 6.31 1.73 -8.81
C VAL A 80 7.58 1.32 -8.06
N ARG A 81 8.36 0.35 -8.58
CA ARG A 81 9.60 -0.09 -7.94
C ARG A 81 10.65 1.03 -7.87
N SER A 82 10.69 1.93 -8.85
CA SER A 82 11.61 3.06 -8.85
C SER A 82 11.04 4.33 -8.23
N ALA A 83 9.87 4.25 -7.57
CA ALA A 83 9.14 5.38 -7.00
C ALA A 83 8.88 6.55 -7.98
N LEU A 84 8.85 6.25 -9.30
CA LEU A 84 8.54 7.24 -10.34
C LEU A 84 7.05 7.47 -10.49
N TYR A 85 6.21 6.46 -10.21
CA TYR A 85 4.77 6.66 -10.23
C TYR A 85 4.34 7.44 -8.97
N PRO A 86 3.67 8.61 -9.09
CA PRO A 86 3.46 9.52 -7.96
C PRO A 86 2.66 8.96 -6.79
N LEU A 87 1.81 7.96 -7.02
CA LEU A 87 1.02 7.30 -5.97
C LEU A 87 1.69 6.04 -5.41
N THR A 88 2.97 5.83 -5.71
CA THR A 88 3.77 4.77 -5.09
C THR A 88 3.84 4.99 -3.59
N ARG A 89 3.58 3.94 -2.82
CA ARG A 89 3.71 3.97 -1.37
C ARG A 89 4.50 2.76 -0.87
N PRO A 90 5.44 2.95 0.07
CA PRO A 90 6.06 1.82 0.76
C PRO A 90 5.00 1.04 1.54
N SER A 91 5.16 -0.28 1.59
CA SER A 91 4.36 -1.17 2.42
C SER A 91 5.09 -1.43 3.74
N PHE A 92 4.38 -1.37 4.85
CA PHE A 92 4.93 -1.54 6.18
C PHE A 92 4.24 -2.66 6.94
N LEU A 93 5.02 -3.40 7.73
CA LEU A 93 4.51 -4.29 8.78
C LEU A 93 4.79 -3.64 10.13
N PHE A 94 3.74 -3.23 10.83
CA PHE A 94 3.85 -2.65 12.17
C PHE A 94 3.76 -3.74 13.21
N VAL A 95 4.79 -3.87 14.04
CA VAL A 95 4.85 -4.89 15.08
C VAL A 95 5.06 -4.22 16.43
N SER A 96 4.22 -4.55 17.41
CA SER A 96 4.37 -4.08 18.79
C SER A 96 5.61 -4.73 19.43
N LYS A 97 6.55 -3.91 19.90
CA LYS A 97 7.77 -4.39 20.57
C LYS A 97 7.44 -5.20 21.83
N GLN A 98 6.50 -4.70 22.64
CA GLN A 98 6.05 -5.39 23.86
C GLN A 98 5.41 -6.74 23.54
N ALA A 99 4.52 -6.79 22.56
CA ALA A 99 3.85 -8.05 22.19
C ALA A 99 4.83 -9.12 21.69
N VAL A 100 5.95 -8.71 21.10
CA VAL A 100 7.01 -9.64 20.65
C VAL A 100 7.74 -10.29 21.83
N ALA A 101 7.93 -9.56 22.94
CA ALA A 101 8.52 -10.12 24.16
C ALA A 101 7.62 -11.20 24.78
N ASP A 102 6.31 -11.07 24.61
CA ASP A 102 5.31 -11.91 25.28
C ASP A 102 4.73 -13.01 24.39
N SER A 103 4.90 -12.93 23.07
CA SER A 103 4.35 -13.89 22.11
C SER A 103 5.42 -14.47 21.18
N PRO A 104 5.93 -15.68 21.49
CA PRO A 104 6.80 -16.42 20.57
C PRO A 104 6.16 -16.68 19.20
N ALA A 105 4.84 -16.84 19.17
CA ALA A 105 4.09 -17.04 17.92
C ALA A 105 4.12 -15.79 17.03
N LEU A 106 4.01 -14.58 17.61
CA LEU A 106 4.16 -13.34 16.86
C LEU A 106 5.56 -13.22 16.27
N LYS A 107 6.60 -13.55 17.05
CA LYS A 107 7.97 -13.55 16.56
C LYS A 107 8.13 -14.49 15.36
N ALA A 108 7.67 -15.74 15.50
CA ALA A 108 7.77 -16.76 14.45
C ALA A 108 7.00 -16.36 13.18
N PHE A 109 5.84 -15.72 13.32
CA PHE A 109 5.09 -15.21 12.17
C PHE A 109 5.85 -14.12 11.42
N VAL A 110 6.45 -13.16 12.12
CA VAL A 110 7.24 -12.10 11.48
C VAL A 110 8.51 -12.67 10.85
N ASP A 111 9.19 -13.62 11.52
CA ASP A 111 10.33 -14.34 10.93
C ASP A 111 9.94 -15.01 9.60
N LEU A 112 8.79 -15.69 9.56
CA LEU A 112 8.26 -16.31 8.34
C LEU A 112 7.99 -15.27 7.25
N MET A 113 7.35 -14.14 7.58
CA MET A 113 7.07 -13.07 6.61
C MET A 113 8.34 -12.47 5.99
N LEU A 114 9.46 -12.50 6.71
CA LEU A 114 10.77 -12.00 6.23
C LEU A 114 11.64 -13.08 5.57
N ASP A 115 11.20 -14.35 5.61
CA ASP A 115 11.91 -15.48 5.05
C ASP A 115 11.84 -15.45 3.51
N PRO A 116 12.98 -15.61 2.81
CA PRO A 116 13.01 -15.66 1.35
C PRO A 116 12.06 -16.69 0.71
N SER A 117 11.71 -17.78 1.41
CA SER A 117 10.77 -18.80 0.96
C SER A 117 9.35 -18.27 0.72
N THR A 118 8.98 -17.11 1.28
CA THR A 118 7.68 -16.46 1.04
C THR A 118 7.62 -15.65 -0.26
N THR A 119 8.78 -15.37 -0.88
CA THR A 119 8.92 -14.61 -2.13
C THR A 119 7.96 -15.09 -3.23
N PRO A 120 7.79 -16.40 -3.50
CA PRO A 120 6.86 -16.86 -4.52
C PRO A 120 5.39 -16.54 -4.20
N ALA A 121 5.00 -16.54 -2.92
CA ALA A 121 3.64 -16.17 -2.52
C ALA A 121 3.36 -14.68 -2.76
N ILE A 122 4.32 -13.81 -2.41
CA ILE A 122 4.23 -12.36 -2.64
C ILE A 122 4.14 -12.06 -4.14
N LYS A 123 4.94 -12.73 -4.98
CA LYS A 123 4.84 -12.58 -6.45
C LYS A 123 3.45 -12.98 -6.96
N ARG A 124 2.89 -14.10 -6.48
CA ARG A 124 1.56 -14.58 -6.90
C ARG A 124 0.44 -13.63 -6.51
N SER A 125 0.56 -12.92 -5.39
CA SER A 125 -0.42 -11.91 -4.98
C SER A 125 -0.29 -10.58 -5.75
N GLY A 126 0.67 -10.48 -6.69
CA GLY A 126 0.96 -9.24 -7.41
C GLY A 126 1.74 -8.22 -6.57
N GLY A 127 2.29 -8.64 -5.42
CA GLY A 127 3.13 -7.80 -4.57
C GLY A 127 4.46 -7.46 -5.24
N ILE A 128 4.95 -6.25 -4.95
CA ILE A 128 6.28 -5.81 -5.37
C ILE A 128 7.25 -6.24 -4.27
N LEU A 129 8.28 -6.98 -4.67
CA LEU A 129 9.29 -7.47 -3.74
C LEU A 129 10.25 -6.36 -3.34
N PRO A 130 10.72 -6.36 -2.09
CA PRO A 130 11.84 -5.53 -1.69
C PRO A 130 13.09 -5.91 -2.49
N THR A 131 13.96 -4.94 -2.72
CA THR A 131 15.33 -5.14 -3.14
C THR A 131 16.10 -5.93 -2.06
N GLN A 132 17.25 -6.48 -2.44
CA GLN A 132 18.10 -7.19 -1.48
C GLN A 132 18.57 -6.28 -0.34
N ALA A 133 18.82 -4.99 -0.62
CA ALA A 133 19.22 -4.01 0.38
C ALA A 133 18.08 -3.75 1.37
N GLU A 134 16.87 -3.46 0.89
CA GLU A 134 15.68 -3.27 1.74
C GLU A 134 15.37 -4.52 2.57
N ALA A 135 15.44 -5.72 1.98
CA ALA A 135 15.21 -6.96 2.70
C ALA A 135 16.25 -7.19 3.81
N THR A 136 17.50 -6.75 3.59
CA THR A 136 18.56 -6.83 4.60
C THR A 136 18.32 -5.85 5.73
N GLU A 137 17.97 -4.60 5.40
CA GLU A 137 17.66 -3.55 6.36
C GLU A 137 16.46 -3.91 7.24
N VAL A 138 15.38 -4.43 6.65
CA VAL A 138 14.20 -4.88 7.40
C VAL A 138 14.54 -6.01 8.36
N ARG A 139 15.35 -7.00 7.94
CA ARG A 139 15.79 -8.09 8.83
C ARG A 139 16.68 -7.59 9.96
N GLN A 140 17.58 -6.63 9.71
CA GLN A 140 18.40 -6.01 10.76
C GLN A 140 17.55 -5.22 11.76
N THR A 141 16.59 -4.45 11.25
CA THR A 141 15.62 -3.70 12.08
C THR A 141 14.82 -4.66 12.96
N TRP A 142 14.34 -5.76 12.38
CA TRP A 142 13.61 -6.80 13.09
C TRP A 142 14.46 -7.50 14.16
N ALA A 143 15.68 -7.94 13.82
CA ALA A 143 16.60 -8.58 14.76
C ALA A 143 16.93 -7.65 15.95
N SER A 144 17.13 -6.37 15.67
CA SER A 144 17.37 -5.35 16.71
C SER A 144 16.16 -5.15 17.61
N ALA A 145 14.94 -5.17 17.06
CA ALA A 145 13.70 -5.05 17.82
C ALA A 145 13.49 -6.26 18.75
N VAL A 146 13.73 -7.47 18.26
CA VAL A 146 13.66 -8.71 19.04
C VAL A 146 14.68 -8.70 20.19
N ALA A 147 15.93 -8.30 19.92
CA ALA A 147 16.97 -8.26 20.93
C ALA A 147 16.63 -7.30 22.08
N LYS A 148 16.12 -6.09 21.75
CA LYS A 148 15.67 -5.11 22.75
C LYS A 148 14.48 -5.61 23.56
N ALA A 149 13.49 -6.20 22.91
CA ALA A 149 12.31 -6.76 23.57
C ALA A 149 12.67 -7.86 24.59
N GLY A 150 13.72 -8.65 24.32
CA GLY A 150 14.25 -9.65 25.26
C GLY A 150 15.04 -9.06 26.43
N SER A 151 15.59 -7.85 26.30
CA SER A 151 16.36 -7.18 27.36
C SER A 151 15.51 -6.35 28.34
N GLU A 152 14.26 -6.04 27.97
CA GLU A 152 13.31 -5.25 28.76
C GLU A 152 12.41 -6.14 29.64
N LYS A 153 12.69 -7.45 29.70
CA LYS A 153 11.94 -8.45 30.47
C LYS A 153 12.71 -8.86 31.72
#